data_AF-A0A131XMG6-F1
#
_entry.id   AF-A0A131XMG6-F1
#
_cell.length_a   1.000
_cell.length_b   1.000
_cell.length_c   1.000
_cell.angle_alpha   90.00
_cell.angle_beta   90.00
_cell.angle_gamma   90.00
#
_symmetry.space_group_name_H-M   'P 1'
#
loop_
_entity.id
_entity.type
_entity.pdbx_description
1 polymer ?
#
loop_
_entity_poly.entity_id
_entity_poly.type
_entity_poly.pdbx_seq_one_letter_code
_entity_poly.pdbx_strand_id
1 'polypeptide(L)'
;VMMHVTLMYVFLMSALCRGLTVHDTPLVGHCQRAFRHPFLVRAEYVVRCVYLCEGLPFRFAREQDGTQCVKLVNGDTTPGFCQEGECKLLESARTAR
;
A
#
# COMPACT_ATOMS: atom_id res chain seq x y z
N VAL A 1 2.85 39.76 -17.20
CA VAL A 1 3.82 39.34 -16.14
C VAL A 1 3.19 38.38 -15.13
N MET A 2 2.04 38.74 -14.52
CA MET A 2 1.38 37.93 -13.47
C MET A 2 0.91 36.52 -13.90
N MET A 3 0.48 36.35 -15.16
CA MET A 3 0.01 35.06 -15.71
C MET A 3 1.13 34.04 -15.98
N HIS A 4 2.35 34.51 -16.21
CA HIS A 4 3.51 33.62 -16.41
C HIS A 4 4.06 33.08 -15.08
N VAL A 5 3.91 33.84 -14.00
CA VAL A 5 4.30 33.43 -12.66
C VAL A 5 3.41 32.30 -12.14
N THR A 6 2.10 32.38 -12.37
CA THR A 6 1.16 31.30 -12.01
C THR A 6 1.38 30.04 -12.84
N LEU A 7 1.61 30.17 -14.15
CA LEU A 7 1.94 29.01 -15.00
C LEU A 7 3.26 28.35 -14.56
N MET A 8 4.30 29.12 -14.25
CA MET A 8 5.58 28.59 -13.77
C MET A 8 5.43 27.91 -12.40
N TYR A 9 4.62 28.45 -11.50
CA TYR A 9 4.34 27.84 -10.20
C TYR A 9 3.58 26.51 -10.32
N VAL A 10 2.57 26.46 -11.19
CA VAL A 10 1.83 25.23 -11.50
C VAL A 10 2.75 24.19 -12.16
N PHE A 11 3.65 24.60 -13.05
CA PHE A 11 4.65 23.72 -13.66
C PHE A 11 5.67 23.19 -12.63
N LEU A 12 6.11 24.04 -11.70
CA LEU A 12 7.06 23.66 -10.65
C LEU A 12 6.42 22.67 -9.66
N MET A 13 5.18 22.92 -9.25
CA MET A 13 4.42 22.03 -8.36
C MET A 13 4.06 20.71 -9.04
N SER A 14 3.72 20.72 -10.33
CA SER A 14 3.48 19.49 -11.09
C SER A 14 4.77 18.69 -11.36
N ALA A 15 5.93 19.35 -11.48
CA ALA A 15 7.23 18.68 -11.54
C ALA A 15 7.64 18.06 -10.19
N LEU A 16 7.37 18.72 -9.07
CA LEU A 16 7.56 18.17 -7.72
C LEU A 16 6.64 16.96 -7.43
N CYS A 17 5.46 16.90 -8.03
CA CYS A 17 4.56 15.76 -7.93
C CYS A 17 4.87 14.61 -8.91
N ARG A 18 5.88 14.75 -9.80
CA ARG A 18 6.34 13.63 -10.64
C ARG A 18 7.17 12.67 -9.80
N GLY A 19 6.49 11.72 -9.19
CA GLY A 19 7.05 10.38 -8.98
C GLY A 19 7.64 10.09 -7.60
N LEU A 20 6.92 10.36 -6.51
CA LEU A 20 7.01 9.42 -5.38
C LEU A 20 6.13 8.23 -5.74
N THR A 21 6.77 7.13 -6.14
CA THR A 21 6.06 5.86 -6.23
C THR A 21 5.89 5.30 -4.81
N VAL A 22 4.82 4.53 -4.58
CA VAL A 22 4.56 3.84 -3.30
C VAL A 22 5.76 2.99 -2.84
N HIS A 23 6.66 2.63 -3.76
CA HIS A 23 7.88 1.87 -3.47
C HIS A 23 8.98 2.65 -2.75
N ASP A 24 8.96 3.98 -2.77
CA ASP A 24 10.00 4.84 -2.18
C ASP A 24 9.64 5.37 -0.78
N THR A 25 8.48 4.98 -0.24
CA THR A 25 8.02 5.51 1.04
C THR A 25 8.58 4.68 2.19
N PRO A 26 9.26 5.27 3.19
CA PRO A 26 9.82 4.51 4.29
C PRO A 26 8.70 3.79 5.05
N LEU A 27 8.81 2.47 5.17
CA LEU A 27 7.89 1.67 5.96
C LEU A 27 8.08 2.05 7.44
N VAL A 28 7.05 2.64 8.02
CA VAL A 28 7.01 2.92 9.46
C VAL A 28 6.57 1.64 10.17
N GLY A 29 7.17 1.34 11.33
CA GLY A 29 6.86 0.11 12.09
C GLY A 29 5.37 -0.05 12.39
N HIS A 30 4.70 1.04 12.81
CA HIS A 30 3.26 1.09 13.00
C HIS A 30 2.77 2.55 12.96
N CYS A 31 1.60 2.81 12.37
CA CYS A 31 0.93 4.10 12.40
C CYS A 31 -0.60 3.93 12.45
N GLN A 32 -1.33 5.03 12.69
CA GLN A 32 -2.79 5.04 12.58
C GLN A 32 -3.21 4.95 11.11
N ARG A 33 -4.16 4.06 10.78
CA ARG A 33 -4.67 3.88 9.41
C ARG A 33 -5.47 5.09 8.95
N ALA A 34 -5.15 5.61 7.76
CA ALA A 34 -5.90 6.68 7.11
C ALA A 34 -7.36 6.31 6.81
N PHE A 35 -7.62 5.03 6.53
CA PHE A 35 -8.96 4.51 6.29
C PHE A 35 -9.32 3.53 7.38
N ARG A 36 -10.46 3.79 8.04
CA ARG A 36 -10.97 3.00 9.16
C ARG A 36 -11.22 1.54 8.78
N HIS A 37 -11.49 1.28 7.50
CA HIS A 37 -11.67 -0.05 6.97
C HIS A 37 -10.52 -0.34 6.00
N PRO A 38 -9.79 -1.46 6.16
CA PRO A 38 -8.88 -1.93 5.13
C PRO A 38 -9.66 -2.08 3.82
N PHE A 39 -8.96 -2.01 2.68
CA PHE A 39 -9.54 -2.49 1.42
C PHE A 39 -9.69 -4.01 1.52
N LEU A 40 -10.82 -4.41 2.10
CA LEU A 40 -11.15 -5.79 2.40
C LEU A 40 -11.90 -6.40 1.22
N VAL A 41 -11.42 -7.55 0.76
CA VAL A 41 -12.20 -8.45 -0.07
C VAL A 41 -13.04 -9.31 0.88
N ARG A 42 -14.36 -9.36 0.63
CA ARG A 42 -15.33 -10.10 1.46
C ARG A 42 -15.27 -9.75 2.96
N ALA A 43 -14.91 -8.51 3.30
CA ALA A 43 -14.81 -8.02 4.69
C ALA A 43 -13.81 -8.76 5.60
N GLU A 44 -12.93 -9.60 5.05
CA GLU A 44 -12.01 -10.44 5.84
C GLU A 44 -10.54 -10.35 5.37
N TYR A 45 -10.31 -10.14 4.06
CA TYR A 45 -8.98 -10.25 3.48
C TYR A 45 -8.44 -8.92 2.98
N VAL A 46 -7.21 -8.56 3.38
CA VAL A 46 -6.53 -7.40 2.77
C VAL A 46 -6.01 -7.74 1.38
N VAL A 47 -6.16 -6.82 0.42
CA VAL A 47 -5.60 -6.97 -0.94
C VAL A 47 -4.09 -6.72 -0.96
N ARG A 48 -3.59 -5.89 -0.04
CA ARG A 48 -2.17 -5.55 0.12
C ARG A 48 -1.80 -5.65 1.59
N CYS A 49 -0.62 -6.19 1.88
CA CYS A 49 -0.09 -6.32 3.24
C CYS A 49 0.56 -5.03 3.76
N VAL A 50 0.09 -3.88 3.26
CA VAL A 50 0.49 -2.53 3.68
C VAL A 50 -0.75 -1.64 3.71
N TYR A 51 -0.77 -0.68 4.63
CA TYR A 51 -1.82 0.33 4.72
C TYR A 51 -1.25 1.75 4.75
N LEU A 52 -2.07 2.71 4.32
CA LEU A 52 -1.73 4.13 4.33
C LEU A 52 -1.88 4.70 5.76
N CYS A 53 -0.87 5.44 6.22
CA CYS A 53 -0.90 6.16 7.49
C CYS A 53 -1.72 7.46 7.39
N GLU A 54 -2.34 7.87 8.49
CA GLU A 54 -2.92 9.21 8.64
C GLU A 54 -1.85 10.31 8.57
N GLY A 55 -2.22 11.44 7.97
CA GLY A 55 -1.42 12.66 7.94
C GLY A 55 -0.45 12.77 6.75
N LEU A 56 0.28 13.89 6.73
CA LEU A 56 1.34 14.18 5.78
C LEU A 56 2.71 14.15 6.50
N PRO A 57 3.81 13.76 5.83
CA PRO A 57 3.85 13.20 4.48
C PRO A 57 3.17 11.83 4.41
N PHE A 58 2.68 11.46 3.23
CA PHE A 58 2.10 10.14 2.99
C PHE A 58 3.13 9.07 3.35
N ARG A 59 2.73 8.13 4.21
CA ARG A 59 3.57 7.04 4.72
C ARG A 59 2.78 5.75 4.66
N PHE A 60 3.47 4.63 4.53
CA PHE A 60 2.87 3.30 4.60
C PHE A 60 3.45 2.53 5.78
N ALA A 61 2.64 1.64 6.35
CA ALA A 61 3.07 0.70 7.37
C ALA A 61 2.63 -0.71 6.98
N ARG A 62 3.34 -1.71 7.53
CA ARG A 62 3.02 -3.12 7.28
C ARG A 62 1.76 -3.50 8.03
N GLU A 63 0.95 -4.33 7.38
CA GLU A 63 0.00 -5.17 8.09
C GLU A 63 0.76 -6.07 9.07
N GLN A 64 0.10 -6.45 10.16
CA GLN A 64 0.69 -7.36 11.14
C GLN A 64 0.96 -8.71 10.48
N ASP A 65 2.12 -9.31 10.76
CA ASP A 65 2.42 -10.66 10.27
C ASP A 65 1.33 -11.64 10.74
N GLY A 66 0.85 -12.48 9.82
CA GLY A 66 -0.29 -13.37 10.04
C GLY A 66 -1.66 -12.78 9.70
N THR A 67 -1.76 -11.50 9.33
CA THR A 67 -3.01 -10.91 8.81
C THR A 67 -3.47 -11.65 7.55
N GLN A 68 -4.75 -12.01 7.47
CA GLN A 68 -5.30 -12.69 6.29
C GLN A 68 -5.30 -11.77 5.08
N CYS A 69 -4.72 -12.25 3.98
CA CYS A 69 -4.65 -11.52 2.72
C CYS A 69 -5.12 -12.39 1.56
N VAL A 70 -5.41 -11.76 0.43
CA VAL A 70 -5.71 -12.47 -0.82
C VAL A 70 -4.84 -11.94 -1.95
N LYS A 71 -4.49 -12.83 -2.88
CA LYS A 71 -3.79 -12.48 -4.11
C LYS A 71 -4.57 -13.03 -5.30
N LEU A 72 -4.67 -12.25 -6.36
CA LEU A 72 -5.16 -12.78 -7.64
C LEU A 72 -4.07 -13.64 -8.29
N VAL A 73 -4.37 -14.91 -8.51
CA VAL A 73 -3.53 -15.89 -9.18
C VAL A 73 -4.37 -16.54 -10.27
N ASN A 74 -3.96 -16.44 -11.54
CA ASN A 74 -4.66 -17.02 -12.69
C ASN A 74 -6.16 -16.64 -12.80
N GLY A 75 -6.55 -15.46 -12.32
CA GLY A 75 -7.95 -14.99 -12.32
C GLY A 75 -8.74 -15.40 -11.07
N ASP A 76 -8.18 -16.28 -10.24
CA ASP A 76 -8.79 -16.71 -8.98
C ASP A 76 -8.20 -15.95 -7.78
N THR A 77 -9.03 -15.77 -6.75
CA THR A 77 -8.63 -15.13 -5.49
C THR A 77 -8.09 -16.20 -4.55
N THR A 78 -6.77 -16.27 -4.37
CA THR A 78 -6.12 -17.25 -3.49
C THR A 78 -5.83 -16.63 -2.12
N PRO A 79 -6.25 -17.26 -1.01
CA PRO A 79 -5.97 -16.77 0.34
C PRO A 79 -4.52 -17.03 0.76
N GLY A 80 -4.04 -16.18 1.67
CA GLY A 80 -2.69 -16.22 2.23
C GLY A 80 -2.58 -15.42 3.51
N PHE A 81 -1.34 -15.19 3.94
CA PHE A 81 -1.02 -14.39 5.13
C PHE A 81 0.05 -13.35 4.84
N CYS A 82 -0.05 -12.21 5.52
CA CYS A 82 0.99 -11.19 5.47
C CYS A 82 2.25 -11.65 6.19
N GLN A 83 3.39 -11.48 5.53
CA GLN A 83 4.71 -11.69 6.09
C GLN A 83 5.65 -10.63 5.52
N GLU A 84 6.21 -9.79 6.39
CA GLU A 84 7.16 -8.72 6.03
C GLU A 84 6.60 -7.71 5.00
N GLY A 85 5.27 -7.51 4.99
CA GLY A 85 4.59 -6.60 4.06
C GLY A 85 4.20 -7.24 2.71
N GLU A 86 4.43 -8.54 2.55
CA GLU A 86 4.06 -9.32 1.35
C GLU A 86 2.97 -10.36 1.68
N CYS A 87 2.06 -10.61 0.73
CA CYS A 87 1.05 -11.65 0.86
C CYS A 87 1.61 -13.00 0.41
N LYS A 88 1.87 -13.91 1.37
CA LYS A 88 2.36 -15.28 1.12
C LYS A 88 1.18 -16.23 1.00
N LEU A 89 1.12 -16.98 -0.10
CA LEU A 89 0.03 -17.90 -0.38
C LEU A 89 0.08 -19.13 0.55
N LEU A 90 -1.08 -19.64 0.92
CA LEU A 90 -1.17 -20.82 1.78
C LEU A 90 -0.59 -22.09 1.11
N GLU A 91 -0.73 -22.22 -0.21
CA GLU A 91 -0.19 -23.37 -0.96
C GLU A 91 1.34 -23.41 -0.95
N SER A 92 2.02 -22.26 -0.98
CA SER A 92 3.49 -22.19 -0.92
C SER A 92 4.08 -22.64 0.42
N ALA A 93 3.29 -22.71 1.49
CA ALA A 93 3.72 -23.23 2.79
C ALA A 93 3.69 -24.77 2.86
N ARG A 94 2.95 -25.45 1.97
CA ARG A 94 2.77 -26.91 1.99
C ARG A 94 3.86 -27.65 1.19
N THR A 95 4.50 -27.00 0.22
CA THR A 95 5.52 -27.62 -0.65
C THR A 95 6.94 -27.57 -0.07
N ALA A 96 7.12 -27.03 1.14
CA ALA A 96 8.42 -26.94 1.82
C ALA A 96 8.61 -28.00 2.93
N ARG A 97 7.81 -29.09 2.91
CA ARG A 97 7.85 -30.15 3.91
C ARG A 97 8.09 -31.51 3.28
#